data_AF-A0AAE3K2G0-F1
#
_entry.id   AF-A0AAE3K2G0-F1
#
_cell.length_a   1.000
_cell.length_b   1.000
_cell.length_c   1.000
_cell.angle_alpha   90.00
_cell.angle_beta   90.00
_cell.angle_gamma   90.00
#
_symmetry.space_group_name_H-M   'P 1'
#
loop_
_entity.id
_entity.type
_entity.pdbx_description
1 polymer ?
#
loop_
_entity_poly.entity_id
_entity_poly.type
_entity_poly.pdbx_seq_one_letter_code
_entity_poly.pdbx_strand_id
1 'polypeptide(L)'
;MLALTFVVGYFFAENLVLLLTLVFKSPGVSTLVSIFVLGGVFVFGDAGEYFYALQGEYGKIFALSFTNPFVPWIITALGKDLYQQVEVGVAVDGFIAALTFVLSFLKFRGLEV
;
A
#
# COMPACT_ATOMS: atom_id res chain seq x y z
N MET A 1 -13.43 -3.67 9.77
CA MET A 1 -12.64 -3.56 8.52
C MET A 1 -11.86 -2.27 8.42
N LEU A 2 -12.45 -1.08 8.61
CA LEU A 2 -11.70 0.19 8.48
C LEU A 2 -10.43 0.28 9.36
N ALA A 3 -10.52 -0.13 10.64
CA ALA A 3 -9.35 -0.19 11.53
C ALA A 3 -8.26 -1.15 11.02
N LEU A 4 -8.66 -2.27 10.41
CA LEU A 4 -7.74 -3.22 9.81
C LEU A 4 -7.04 -2.61 8.60
N THR A 5 -7.76 -1.88 7.75
CA THR A 5 -7.20 -1.12 6.63
C THR A 5 -6.10 -0.17 7.09
N PHE A 6 -6.35 0.60 8.15
CA PHE A 6 -5.35 1.50 8.72
C PHE A 6 -4.12 0.74 9.25
N VAL A 7 -4.33 -0.29 10.07
CA VAL A 7 -3.22 -1.05 10.68
C VAL A 7 -2.36 -1.72 9.61
N VAL A 8 -2.98 -2.39 8.64
CA VAL A 8 -2.25 -3.14 7.61
C VAL A 8 -1.52 -2.19 6.66
N GLY A 9 -2.15 -1.10 6.23
CA GLY A 9 -1.48 -0.08 5.40
C GLY A 9 -0.30 0.59 6.11
N TYR A 10 -0.42 0.83 7.43
CA TYR A 10 0.68 1.34 8.25
C TYR A 10 1.85 0.35 8.31
N PHE A 11 1.58 -0.93 8.58
CA PHE A 11 2.59 -1.99 8.57
C PHE A 11 3.26 -2.16 7.20
N PHE A 12 2.51 -2.03 6.11
CA PHE A 12 3.07 -2.04 4.76
C PHE A 12 4.09 -0.90 4.59
N ALA A 13 3.71 0.33 4.91
CA ALA A 13 4.58 1.49 4.76
C ALA A 13 5.85 1.38 5.60
N GLU A 14 5.73 1.01 6.88
CA GLU A 14 6.89 0.85 7.77
C GLU A 14 7.86 -0.23 7.30
N ASN A 15 7.36 -1.41 6.93
CA ASN A 15 8.22 -2.51 6.50
C ASN A 15 8.89 -2.22 5.14
N LEU A 16 8.21 -1.48 4.26
CA LEU A 16 8.84 -1.00 3.03
C LEU A 16 9.98 -0.01 3.33
N VAL A 17 9.75 0.97 4.20
CA VAL A 17 10.77 1.95 4.62
C VAL A 17 11.96 1.24 5.27
N LEU A 18 11.70 0.26 6.15
CA LEU A 18 12.72 -0.56 6.78
C LEU A 18 13.57 -1.30 5.73
N LEU A 19 12.93 -1.98 4.78
CA LEU A 19 13.62 -2.70 3.71
C LEU A 19 14.52 -1.76 2.91
N LEU A 20 13.99 -0.62 2.46
CA LEU A 20 14.75 0.36 1.68
C LEU A 20 15.94 0.91 2.47
N THR A 21 15.75 1.15 3.78
CA THR A 21 16.82 1.59 4.69
C THR A 21 17.96 0.56 4.75
N LEU A 22 17.63 -0.72 4.90
CA LEU A 22 18.62 -1.81 4.94
C LEU A 22 19.31 -2.04 3.58
N VAL A 23 18.61 -1.77 2.48
CA VAL A 23 19.12 -1.92 1.11
C VAL A 23 20.11 -0.81 0.77
N PHE A 24 19.73 0.45 0.96
CA PHE A 24 20.53 1.60 0.51
C PHE A 24 21.58 2.06 1.51
N LYS A 25 21.42 1.75 2.80
CA LYS A 25 22.37 2.11 3.88
C LYS A 25 22.75 3.60 3.93
N SER A 26 21.91 4.46 3.35
CA SER A 26 22.09 5.91 3.30
C SER A 26 20.75 6.55 3.70
N PRO A 27 20.71 7.33 4.81
CA PRO A 27 19.47 7.93 5.29
C PRO A 27 18.80 8.81 4.24
N GLY A 28 19.59 9.61 3.50
CA GLY A 28 19.07 10.51 2.46
C GLY A 28 18.45 9.76 1.28
N VAL A 29 19.15 8.76 0.75
CA VAL A 29 18.65 7.95 -0.38
C VAL A 29 17.40 7.17 0.04
N SER A 30 17.45 6.54 1.21
CA SER A 30 16.33 5.72 1.72
C SER A 30 15.07 6.57 1.91
N THR A 31 15.22 7.78 2.44
CA THR A 31 14.10 8.72 2.61
C THR A 31 13.51 9.13 1.27
N LEU A 32 14.34 9.54 0.31
CA LEU A 32 13.88 9.96 -1.03
C LEU A 32 13.17 8.84 -1.77
N VAL A 33 13.76 7.64 -1.78
CA VAL A 33 13.16 6.48 -2.45
C VAL A 33 11.86 6.07 -1.76
N SER A 34 11.80 6.07 -0.43
CA SER A 34 10.57 5.72 0.30
C SER A 34 9.44 6.70 -0.01
N ILE A 35 9.70 8.01 0.03
CA ILE A 35 8.72 9.04 -0.32
C ILE A 35 8.27 8.88 -1.78
N PHE A 36 9.21 8.64 -2.69
CA PHE A 36 8.90 8.47 -4.11
C PHE A 36 8.03 7.23 -4.36
N VAL A 37 8.37 6.09 -3.76
CA VAL A 37 7.63 4.84 -3.96
C VAL A 37 6.24 4.93 -3.32
N LEU A 38 6.16 5.29 -2.04
CA LEU A 38 4.87 5.40 -1.34
C LEU A 38 4.00 6.50 -1.96
N GLY A 39 4.57 7.68 -2.20
CA GLY A 39 3.87 8.79 -2.84
C GLY A 39 3.41 8.44 -4.25
N GLY A 40 4.24 7.76 -5.05
CA GLY A 40 3.87 7.31 -6.38
C GLY A 40 2.71 6.30 -6.34
N VAL A 41 2.80 5.27 -5.51
CA VAL A 41 1.75 4.26 -5.36
C VAL A 41 0.43 4.91 -4.96
N PHE A 42 0.43 5.76 -3.92
CA PHE A 42 -0.79 6.42 -3.47
C PHE A 42 -1.34 7.42 -4.49
N VAL A 43 -0.52 8.32 -5.04
CA VAL A 43 -1.00 9.35 -5.97
C VAL A 43 -1.56 8.76 -7.26
N PHE A 44 -0.83 7.84 -7.90
CA PHE A 44 -1.28 7.23 -9.16
C PHE A 44 -2.41 6.23 -8.94
N GLY A 45 -2.36 5.51 -7.82
CA GLY A 45 -3.44 4.65 -7.36
C GLY A 45 -4.76 5.38 -7.19
N ASP A 46 -4.75 6.39 -6.33
CA ASP A 46 -5.91 7.22 -6.00
C ASP A 46 -6.51 7.84 -7.27
N ALA A 47 -5.66 8.45 -8.10
CA ALA A 47 -6.09 9.09 -9.33
C ALA A 47 -6.79 8.08 -10.26
N GLY A 48 -6.27 6.86 -10.38
CA GLY A 48 -6.87 5.80 -11.18
C GLY A 48 -8.20 5.30 -10.60
N GLU A 49 -8.29 5.10 -9.29
CA GLU A 49 -9.51 4.67 -8.63
C GLU A 49 -10.63 5.70 -8.73
N TYR A 50 -10.33 6.98 -8.48
CA TYR A 50 -11.30 8.06 -8.67
C TYR A 50 -11.71 8.21 -10.14
N PHE A 51 -10.79 8.05 -11.07
CA PHE A 51 -11.10 8.08 -12.50
C PHE A 51 -12.13 7.00 -12.88
N TYR A 52 -11.93 5.75 -12.45
CA TYR A 52 -12.90 4.68 -12.70
C TYR A 52 -14.22 4.90 -11.95
N ALA A 53 -14.17 5.45 -10.72
CA ALA A 53 -15.37 5.78 -9.96
C ALA A 53 -16.23 6.84 -10.67
N LEU A 54 -15.60 7.87 -11.25
CA LEU A 54 -16.27 8.91 -12.03
C LEU A 54 -16.89 8.38 -13.33
N GLN A 55 -16.29 7.34 -13.92
CA GLN A 55 -16.82 6.67 -15.10
C GLN A 55 -17.89 5.61 -14.78
N GLY A 56 -18.15 5.34 -13.50
CA GLY A 56 -19.06 4.27 -13.07
C GLY A 56 -18.49 2.86 -13.25
N GLU A 57 -17.19 2.73 -13.55
CA GLU A 57 -16.52 1.46 -13.83
C GLU A 57 -15.96 0.81 -12.54
N TYR A 58 -16.81 0.65 -11.53
CA TYR A 58 -16.42 0.17 -10.20
C TYR A 58 -15.74 -1.20 -10.15
N GLY A 59 -15.96 -2.05 -11.16
CA GLY A 59 -15.26 -3.32 -11.29
C GLY A 59 -13.76 -3.17 -11.56
N LYS A 60 -13.33 -2.08 -12.21
CA LYS A 60 -11.91 -1.82 -12.50
C LYS A 60 -11.15 -1.29 -11.30
N ILE A 61 -11.85 -0.70 -10.32
CA ILE A 61 -11.28 -0.29 -9.02
C ILE A 61 -10.68 -1.50 -8.30
N PHE A 62 -11.21 -2.71 -8.51
CA PHE A 62 -10.66 -3.94 -7.94
C PHE A 62 -9.17 -4.11 -8.24
N ALA A 63 -8.75 -3.85 -9.48
CA ALA A 63 -7.36 -4.01 -9.90
C ALA A 63 -6.42 -2.94 -9.33
N LEU A 64 -6.96 -1.82 -8.85
CA LEU A 64 -6.20 -0.73 -8.23
C LEU A 64 -6.35 -0.68 -6.71
N SER A 65 -7.30 -1.41 -6.12
CA SER A 65 -7.61 -1.34 -4.69
C SER A 65 -6.44 -1.58 -3.73
N PHE A 66 -5.37 -2.23 -4.20
CA PHE A 66 -4.13 -2.43 -3.45
C PHE A 66 -3.25 -1.17 -3.35
N THR A 67 -3.48 -0.15 -4.17
CA THR A 67 -2.68 1.08 -4.11
C THR A 67 -3.12 1.97 -2.97
N ASN A 68 -4.43 2.01 -2.70
CA ASN A 68 -5.00 2.74 -1.57
C ASN A 68 -6.42 2.25 -1.21
N PRO A 69 -6.57 1.29 -0.29
CA PRO A 69 -7.88 0.79 0.11
C PRO A 69 -8.78 1.84 0.78
N PHE A 70 -8.31 3.07 1.06
CA PHE A 70 -9.15 4.18 1.54
C PHE A 70 -10.03 4.80 0.44
N VAL A 71 -9.66 4.74 -0.84
CA VAL A 71 -10.52 5.29 -1.90
C VAL A 71 -11.81 4.45 -2.08
N PRO A 72 -11.76 3.11 -2.12
CA PRO A 72 -12.97 2.29 -2.05
C PRO A 72 -13.82 2.55 -0.80
N TRP A 73 -13.22 2.85 0.36
CA TRP A 73 -13.96 3.26 1.56
C TRP A 73 -14.75 4.55 1.36
N ILE A 74 -14.13 5.57 0.77
CA ILE A 74 -14.78 6.86 0.49
C ILE A 74 -15.96 6.66 -0.46
N ILE A 75 -15.75 5.91 -1.54
CA ILE A 75 -16.81 5.63 -2.51
C ILE A 75 -17.93 4.79 -1.89
N THR A 76 -17.58 3.89 -0.96
CA THR A 76 -18.57 3.12 -0.20
C THR A 76 -19.44 4.02 0.68
N ALA A 77 -18.84 5.02 1.34
CA ALA A 77 -19.56 6.02 2.11
C ALA A 77 -20.51 6.89 1.25
N LEU A 78 -20.28 6.97 -0.07
CA LEU A 78 -21.16 7.65 -1.03
C LEU A 78 -22.30 6.75 -1.55
N GLY A 79 -22.49 5.55 -0.98
CA GLY A 79 -23.62 4.67 -1.26
C GLY A 79 -23.38 3.63 -2.35
N LYS A 80 -22.12 3.34 -2.69
CA LYS A 80 -21.75 2.20 -3.54
C LYS A 80 -21.28 1.04 -2.68
N ASP A 81 -21.45 -0.19 -3.14
CA ASP A 81 -20.93 -1.36 -2.43
C ASP A 81 -19.58 -1.74 -3.03
N LEU A 82 -18.48 -1.41 -2.33
CA LEU A 82 -17.11 -1.77 -2.71
C LEU A 82 -16.36 -2.53 -1.61
N TYR A 83 -17.07 -3.24 -0.71
CA TYR A 83 -16.43 -3.97 0.39
C TYR A 83 -15.44 -5.03 -0.11
N GLN A 84 -15.74 -5.69 -1.22
CA GLN A 84 -14.84 -6.68 -1.81
C GLN A 84 -13.51 -6.06 -2.27
N GLN A 85 -13.54 -4.86 -2.85
CA GLN A 85 -12.36 -4.11 -3.27
C GLN A 85 -11.53 -3.72 -2.05
N VAL A 86 -12.19 -3.28 -0.96
CA VAL A 86 -11.50 -3.01 0.32
C VAL A 86 -10.80 -4.27 0.84
N GLU A 87 -11.50 -5.41 0.87
CA GLU A 87 -10.94 -6.67 1.37
C GLU A 87 -9.71 -7.10 0.58
N VAL A 88 -9.76 -6.99 -0.74
CA VAL A 88 -8.63 -7.32 -1.61
C VAL A 88 -7.47 -6.34 -1.42
N GLY A 89 -7.74 -5.04 -1.35
CA GLY A 89 -6.70 -4.06 -1.06
C GLY A 89 -5.98 -4.34 0.27
N VAL A 90 -6.75 -4.61 1.33
CA VAL A 90 -6.20 -4.98 2.64
C VAL A 90 -5.42 -6.29 2.59
N ALA A 91 -5.90 -7.30 1.87
CA ALA A 91 -5.20 -8.57 1.72
C ALA A 91 -3.85 -8.40 1.00
N VAL A 92 -3.80 -7.58 -0.05
CA VAL A 92 -2.57 -7.30 -0.79
C VAL A 92 -1.60 -6.48 0.05
N ASP A 93 -2.05 -5.42 0.74
CA ASP A 93 -1.19 -4.66 1.66
C ASP A 93 -0.59 -5.57 2.73
N GLY A 94 -1.39 -6.46 3.31
CA GLY A 94 -0.94 -7.42 4.31
C GLY A 94 0.09 -8.42 3.77
N PHE A 95 -0.13 -8.92 2.56
CA PHE A 95 0.83 -9.79 1.88
C PHE A 95 2.15 -9.07 1.61
N ILE A 96 2.12 -7.85 1.08
CA ILE A 96 3.32 -7.06 0.78
C ILE A 96 4.03 -6.70 2.09
N ALA A 97 3.31 -6.33 3.15
CA ALA A 97 3.88 -6.05 4.46
C ALA A 97 4.63 -7.27 5.04
N ALA A 98 4.03 -8.46 4.98
CA ALA A 98 4.68 -9.68 5.41
C ALA A 98 5.93 -10.00 4.57
N LEU A 99 5.84 -9.82 3.26
CA LEU A 99 6.96 -10.04 2.34
C LEU A 99 8.12 -9.07 2.63
N THR A 100 7.84 -7.77 2.75
CA THR A 100 8.87 -6.75 3.02
C THR A 100 9.49 -6.94 4.40
N PHE A 101 8.74 -7.39 5.40
CA PHE A 101 9.27 -7.78 6.70
C PHE A 101 10.25 -8.96 6.59
N VAL A 102 9.87 -10.03 5.90
CA VAL A 102 10.75 -11.20 5.70
C VAL A 102 12.03 -10.82 4.95
N LEU A 103 11.92 -10.02 3.89
CA LEU A 103 13.07 -9.54 3.13
C LEU A 103 13.97 -8.63 3.98
N SER A 104 13.39 -7.78 4.82
CA SER A 104 14.13 -6.95 5.76
C SER A 104 14.91 -7.79 6.76
N PHE A 105 14.27 -8.80 7.34
CA PHE A 105 14.92 -9.72 8.27
C PHE A 105 16.10 -10.46 7.64
N LEU A 106 15.91 -11.01 6.43
CA LEU A 106 16.99 -11.68 5.68
C LEU A 106 18.14 -10.73 5.38
N LYS A 107 17.83 -9.49 4.98
CA LYS A 107 18.84 -8.48 4.68
C LYS A 107 19.61 -8.08 5.93
N PHE A 108 18.92 -7.86 7.04
CA PHE A 108 19.52 -7.51 8.33
C PHE A 108 20.50 -8.59 8.80
N ARG A 109 20.10 -9.87 8.76
CA ARG A 109 20.99 -10.99 9.12
C ARG A 109 22.26 -11.06 8.26
N GLY A 110 22.16 -10.70 6.98
CA GLY A 110 23.32 -10.65 6.08
C GLY A 110 24.27 -9.47 6.33
N LEU A 111 23.91 -8.52 7.20
CA LEU A 111 24.76 -7.39 7.60
C LEU A 111 25.52 -7.63 8.90
N GLU A 112 25.03 -8.55 9.74
CA GLU A 112 25.65 -8.89 11.03
C GLU A 112 26.80 -9.91 10.91
N VAL A 113 26.98 -10.51 9.72
CA VAL A 113 28.07 -11.46 9.40
C VAL A 113 29.17 -10.74 8.64
#